data_AF-A0A8H5GMP7-F1
#
_entry.id   AF-A0A8H5GMP7-F1
#
_cell.length_a   1.000
_cell.length_b   1.000
_cell.length_c   1.000
_cell.angle_alpha   90.00
_cell.angle_beta   90.00
_cell.angle_gamma   90.00
#
_symmetry.space_group_name_H-M   'P 1'
#
loop_
_entity.id
_entity.type
_entity.pdbx_description
1 polymer ?
#
loop_
_entity_poly.entity_id
_entity_poly.type
_entity_poly.pdbx_seq_one_letter_code
_entity_poly.pdbx_strand_id
1 'polypeptide(L)'
;MAGDEMKSFEDPKVLGYVRKIQRVATAKQPPLASAQTGWTMAWVHLIIWNSFKSVYFYADRYEKDDFQNYVDYALLSAQFLIGHHDTEEQHLFPIIEKRIPGSMEHNEAQHQSFLKELGQLVDYLKSARPETFDATKYRAQVDAMLLAMVEHLADELDTLAPSELLKHFTEKELAVINESTEKAARDHEEPSKMLPFILQNLPPGSPFPPAPKFVTGFVGPWVLYWKYRPLWKYTTYPSKPVLSISVPE
;
A
#
# COMPACT_ATOMS: atom_id res chain seq x y z
N MET A 1 -16.64 -21.00 -8.30
CA MET A 1 -16.50 -20.46 -9.67
C MET A 1 -16.18 -18.99 -9.52
N ALA A 2 -14.92 -18.60 -9.71
CA ALA A 2 -14.52 -17.19 -9.73
C ALA A 2 -14.93 -16.64 -11.10
N GLY A 3 -16.12 -16.05 -11.19
CA GLY A 3 -16.64 -15.47 -12.42
C GLY A 3 -16.77 -13.97 -12.23
N ASP A 4 -16.04 -13.19 -13.03
CA ASP A 4 -16.15 -11.74 -13.25
C ASP A 4 -15.89 -10.80 -12.05
N GLU A 5 -15.86 -11.29 -10.80
CA GLU A 5 -15.77 -10.40 -9.64
C GLU A 5 -14.43 -9.65 -9.54
N MET A 6 -13.28 -10.32 -9.76
CA MET A 6 -11.94 -9.72 -9.67
C MET A 6 -11.43 -9.12 -10.98
N LYS A 7 -12.30 -8.97 -12.00
CA LYS A 7 -11.91 -8.62 -13.38
C LYS A 7 -10.97 -7.42 -13.46
N SER A 8 -11.23 -6.36 -12.70
CA SER A 8 -10.39 -5.16 -12.70
C SER A 8 -8.98 -5.41 -12.19
N PHE A 9 -8.83 -6.29 -11.19
CA PHE A 9 -7.53 -6.71 -10.66
C PHE A 9 -6.84 -7.76 -11.55
N GLU A 10 -7.59 -8.46 -12.39
CA GLU A 10 -7.08 -9.43 -13.37
C GLU A 10 -6.81 -8.79 -14.75
N ASP A 11 -7.11 -7.49 -14.91
CA ASP A 11 -6.91 -6.78 -16.17
C ASP A 11 -5.41 -6.83 -16.60
N PRO A 12 -5.10 -7.21 -17.86
CA PRO A 12 -3.71 -7.34 -18.30
C PRO A 12 -2.87 -6.07 -18.18
N LYS A 13 -3.48 -4.87 -18.32
CA LYS A 13 -2.79 -3.58 -18.18
C LYS A 13 -2.47 -3.34 -16.70
N VAL A 14 -3.44 -3.53 -15.81
CA VAL A 14 -3.26 -3.45 -14.34
C VAL A 14 -2.15 -4.40 -13.89
N LEU A 15 -2.23 -5.67 -14.27
CA LEU A 15 -1.20 -6.66 -13.94
C LEU A 15 0.16 -6.33 -14.57
N GLY A 16 0.21 -5.59 -15.67
CA GLY A 16 1.43 -5.07 -16.28
C GLY A 16 2.20 -4.16 -15.33
N TYR A 17 1.51 -3.16 -14.77
CA TYR A 17 2.06 -2.24 -13.79
C TYR A 17 2.45 -2.95 -12.49
N VAL A 18 1.58 -3.82 -11.97
CA VAL A 18 1.87 -4.59 -10.75
C VAL A 18 3.11 -5.48 -10.92
N ARG A 19 3.30 -6.11 -12.08
CA ARG A 19 4.52 -6.88 -12.37
C ARG A 19 5.78 -6.03 -12.36
N LYS A 20 5.71 -4.75 -12.78
CA LYS A 20 6.84 -3.81 -12.69
C LYS A 20 7.20 -3.56 -11.23
N ILE A 21 6.21 -3.27 -10.39
CA ILE A 21 6.37 -3.06 -8.94
C ILE A 21 6.97 -4.32 -8.28
N GLN A 22 6.39 -5.49 -8.53
CA GLN A 22 6.86 -6.77 -7.97
C GLN A 22 8.32 -7.08 -8.34
N ARG A 23 8.73 -6.82 -9.58
CA ARG A 23 10.14 -7.02 -10.01
C ARG A 23 11.12 -6.21 -9.18
N VAL A 24 10.77 -4.97 -8.85
CA VAL A 24 11.60 -4.09 -8.02
C VAL A 24 11.56 -4.52 -6.55
N ALA A 25 10.37 -4.72 -5.98
CA ALA A 25 10.19 -5.08 -4.57
C ALA A 25 10.88 -6.41 -4.22
N THR A 26 10.64 -7.46 -5.01
CA THR A 26 11.15 -8.81 -4.72
C THR A 26 12.61 -9.03 -5.11
N ALA A 27 13.27 -8.01 -5.67
CA ALA A 27 14.71 -8.05 -5.85
C ALA A 27 15.42 -8.15 -4.49
N LYS A 28 16.64 -8.71 -4.49
CA LYS A 28 17.47 -8.75 -3.30
C LYS A 28 17.68 -7.32 -2.78
N GLN A 29 17.52 -7.13 -1.47
CA GLN A 29 17.70 -5.82 -0.84
C GLN A 29 19.02 -5.18 -1.30
N PRO A 30 18.97 -4.00 -1.94
CA PRO A 30 20.15 -3.37 -2.48
C PRO A 30 21.04 -2.78 -1.38
N PRO A 31 22.38 -2.79 -1.55
CA PRO A 31 23.31 -2.23 -0.56
C PRO A 31 23.46 -0.71 -0.66
N LEU A 32 23.11 -0.12 -1.80
CA LEU A 32 23.26 1.31 -2.10
C LEU A 32 21.95 2.05 -1.85
N ALA A 33 22.05 3.26 -1.30
CA ALA A 33 20.89 4.05 -0.91
C ALA A 33 20.03 4.46 -2.11
N SER A 34 20.68 4.78 -3.25
CA SER A 34 19.99 5.10 -4.50
C SER A 34 19.03 3.99 -4.95
N ALA A 35 19.45 2.73 -4.84
CA ALA A 35 18.62 1.58 -5.16
C ALA A 35 17.64 1.22 -4.03
N GLN A 36 17.95 1.54 -2.77
CA GLN A 36 17.04 1.36 -1.66
C GLN A 36 15.80 2.25 -1.76
N THR A 37 15.92 3.46 -2.33
CA THR A 37 14.79 4.38 -2.52
C THR A 37 13.66 3.70 -3.31
N GLY A 38 13.93 3.28 -4.56
CA GLY A 38 12.94 2.58 -5.38
C GLY A 38 12.55 1.20 -4.83
N TRP A 39 13.46 0.48 -4.17
CA TRP A 39 13.16 -0.83 -3.57
C TRP A 39 12.17 -0.75 -2.41
N THR A 40 12.38 0.19 -1.48
CA THR A 40 11.46 0.45 -0.36
C THR A 40 10.12 0.93 -0.89
N MET A 41 10.13 1.83 -1.87
CA MET A 41 8.92 2.34 -2.51
C MET A 41 8.07 1.21 -3.10
N ALA A 42 8.69 0.32 -3.87
CA ALA A 42 8.01 -0.81 -4.49
C ALA A 42 7.39 -1.78 -3.46
N TRP A 43 8.00 -1.96 -2.28
CA TRP A 43 7.38 -2.75 -1.21
C TRP A 43 6.13 -2.09 -0.64
N VAL A 44 6.18 -0.78 -0.40
CA VAL A 44 5.03 0.00 0.08
C VAL A 44 3.89 -0.04 -0.93
N HIS A 45 4.20 0.14 -2.21
CA HIS A 45 3.23 0.00 -3.30
C HIS A 45 2.63 -1.40 -3.39
N LEU A 46 3.41 -2.45 -3.10
CA LEU A 46 2.90 -3.82 -3.05
C LEU A 46 1.94 -4.05 -1.87
N ILE A 47 2.18 -3.40 -0.73
CA ILE A 47 1.24 -3.39 0.41
C ILE A 47 -0.07 -2.72 0.02
N ILE A 48 -0.01 -1.56 -0.64
CA ILE A 48 -1.19 -0.85 -1.18
C ILE A 48 -1.97 -1.80 -2.10
N TRP A 49 -1.33 -2.33 -3.13
CA TRP A 49 -1.94 -3.27 -4.07
C TRP A 49 -2.63 -4.45 -3.38
N ASN A 50 -1.90 -5.14 -2.50
CA ASN A 50 -2.43 -6.32 -1.81
C ASN A 50 -3.61 -5.97 -0.89
N SER A 51 -3.52 -4.86 -0.15
CA SER A 51 -4.61 -4.41 0.72
C SER A 51 -5.87 -4.10 -0.08
N PHE A 52 -5.79 -3.34 -1.17
CA PHE A 52 -6.90 -3.02 -2.06
C PHE A 52 -7.50 -4.28 -2.72
N LYS A 53 -6.65 -5.21 -3.18
CA LYS A 53 -7.09 -6.51 -3.72
C LYS A 53 -7.89 -7.29 -2.69
N SER A 54 -7.42 -7.30 -1.44
CA SER A 54 -8.07 -8.03 -0.34
C SER A 54 -9.43 -7.45 0.03
N VAL A 55 -9.52 -6.13 0.23
CA VAL A 55 -10.79 -5.46 0.61
C VAL A 55 -11.84 -5.54 -0.49
N TYR A 56 -11.40 -5.54 -1.75
CA TYR A 56 -12.25 -5.75 -2.92
C TYR A 56 -12.80 -7.19 -2.96
N PHE A 57 -11.95 -8.18 -2.68
CA PHE A 57 -12.36 -9.59 -2.61
C PHE A 57 -13.36 -9.83 -1.46
N TYR A 58 -13.07 -9.29 -0.27
CA TYR A 58 -13.89 -9.53 0.92
C TYR A 58 -15.17 -8.70 1.02
N ALA A 59 -15.46 -7.82 0.05
CA ALA A 59 -16.59 -6.89 0.09
C ALA A 59 -17.97 -7.53 0.31
N ASP A 60 -18.15 -8.81 -0.01
CA ASP A 60 -19.38 -9.57 0.25
C ASP A 60 -19.09 -10.93 0.94
N ARG A 61 -17.89 -11.07 1.54
CA ARG A 61 -17.38 -12.33 2.11
C ARG A 61 -16.99 -12.21 3.58
N TYR A 62 -17.58 -11.26 4.29
CA TYR A 62 -17.44 -11.14 5.74
C TYR A 62 -18.61 -11.81 6.47
N GLU A 63 -18.38 -12.22 7.72
CA GLU A 63 -19.42 -12.76 8.59
C GLU A 63 -20.42 -11.64 8.96
N LYS A 64 -21.70 -11.98 9.09
CA LYS A 64 -22.77 -11.00 9.34
C LYS A 64 -22.49 -10.07 10.53
N ASP A 65 -21.94 -10.61 11.61
CA ASP A 65 -21.67 -9.87 12.84
C ASP A 65 -20.27 -9.20 12.86
N ASP A 66 -19.58 -9.19 11.72
CA ASP A 66 -18.19 -8.72 11.60
C ASP A 66 -18.01 -7.55 10.63
N PHE A 67 -19.11 -6.97 10.18
CA PHE A 67 -19.14 -5.83 9.27
C PHE A 67 -18.19 -4.69 9.67
N GLN A 68 -18.17 -4.31 10.96
CA GLN A 68 -17.33 -3.22 11.44
C GLN A 68 -15.84 -3.50 11.23
N ASN A 69 -15.39 -4.73 11.47
CA ASN A 69 -13.98 -5.10 11.28
C ASN A 69 -13.60 -5.10 9.80
N TYR A 70 -14.51 -5.49 8.92
CA TYR A 70 -14.31 -5.37 7.47
C TYR A 70 -14.18 -3.91 7.05
N VAL A 71 -15.13 -3.05 7.45
CA VAL A 71 -15.11 -1.61 7.09
C VAL A 71 -13.90 -0.90 7.68
N ASP A 72 -13.51 -1.20 8.92
CA ASP A 72 -12.31 -0.65 9.54
C ASP A 72 -11.04 -1.03 8.78
N TYR A 73 -10.95 -2.27 8.28
CA TYR A 73 -9.82 -2.71 7.46
C TYR A 73 -9.84 -2.07 6.04
N ALA A 74 -11.03 -1.91 5.45
CA ALA A 74 -11.19 -1.18 4.19
C ALA A 74 -10.79 0.30 4.31
N LEU A 75 -11.20 0.96 5.40
CA LEU A 75 -10.78 2.32 5.72
C LEU A 75 -9.27 2.40 5.96
N LEU A 76 -8.69 1.44 6.68
CA LEU A 76 -7.25 1.39 6.92
C LEU A 76 -6.46 1.28 5.61
N SER A 77 -6.96 0.52 4.64
CA SER A 77 -6.32 0.38 3.32
C SER A 77 -6.32 1.69 2.53
N ALA A 78 -7.44 2.42 2.54
CA ALA A 78 -7.52 3.75 1.93
C ALA A 78 -6.68 4.78 2.68
N GLN A 79 -6.65 4.75 4.02
CA GLN A 79 -5.84 5.63 4.84
C GLN A 79 -4.34 5.39 4.65
N PHE A 80 -3.91 4.15 4.43
CA PHE A 80 -2.52 3.85 4.13
C PHE A 80 -2.06 4.50 2.83
N LEU A 81 -2.89 4.44 1.78
CA LEU A 81 -2.61 5.12 0.52
C LEU A 81 -2.52 6.65 0.70
N ILE A 82 -3.44 7.23 1.48
CA ILE A 82 -3.43 8.67 1.78
C ILE A 82 -2.17 9.06 2.55
N GLY A 83 -1.84 8.34 3.64
CA GLY A 83 -0.66 8.64 4.45
C GLY A 83 0.65 8.46 3.69
N HIS A 84 0.69 7.49 2.77
CA HIS A 84 1.80 7.29 1.83
C HIS A 84 2.02 8.52 0.95
N HIS A 85 1.01 8.95 0.18
CA HIS A 85 1.12 10.13 -0.68
C HIS A 85 1.31 11.45 0.11
N ASP A 86 0.68 11.58 1.28
CA ASP A 86 0.90 12.73 2.16
C ASP A 86 2.37 12.82 2.59
N THR A 87 3.01 11.70 2.91
CA THR A 87 4.44 11.66 3.24
C THR A 87 5.29 12.08 2.03
N GLU A 88 4.92 11.67 0.83
CA GLU A 88 5.63 12.06 -0.39
C GLU A 88 5.52 13.57 -0.65
N GLU A 89 4.30 14.11 -0.72
CA GLU A 89 4.04 15.51 -1.06
C GLU A 89 4.50 16.47 0.04
N GLN A 90 4.45 16.06 1.31
CA GLN A 90 4.86 16.93 2.43
C GLN A 90 6.34 16.82 2.77
N HIS A 91 7.03 15.75 2.33
CA HIS A 91 8.42 15.49 2.73
C HIS A 91 9.34 15.07 1.58
N LEU A 92 9.09 13.94 0.91
CA LEU A 92 10.02 13.41 -0.10
C LEU A 92 10.12 14.32 -1.35
N PHE A 93 8.99 14.64 -1.97
CA PHE A 93 8.94 15.42 -3.20
C PHE A 93 9.54 16.82 -3.01
N PRO A 94 9.22 17.59 -1.94
CA PRO A 94 9.86 18.88 -1.69
C PRO A 94 11.39 18.81 -1.60
N ILE A 95 11.95 17.73 -1.04
CA ILE A 95 13.41 17.56 -0.95
C ILE A 95 14.02 17.35 -2.35
N ILE A 96 13.39 16.53 -3.19
CA ILE A 96 13.85 16.28 -4.56
C ILE A 96 13.69 17.53 -5.43
N GLU A 97 12.51 18.14 -5.40
CA GLU A 97 12.14 19.37 -6.13
C GLU A 97 13.09 20.54 -5.88
N LYS A 98 13.55 20.69 -4.63
CA LYS A 98 14.53 21.73 -4.28
C LYS A 98 15.83 21.63 -5.09
N ARG A 99 16.20 20.43 -5.52
CA ARG A 99 17.41 20.19 -6.32
C ARG A 99 17.12 19.96 -7.80
N ILE A 100 15.96 19.39 -8.12
CA ILE A 100 15.53 19.10 -9.49
C ILE A 100 14.12 19.66 -9.68
N PRO A 101 13.98 20.97 -9.93
CA PRO A 101 12.67 21.59 -10.08
C PRO A 101 11.86 20.98 -11.24
N GLY A 102 10.59 20.68 -10.99
CA GLY A 102 9.63 20.09 -11.93
C GLY A 102 9.74 18.56 -12.09
N SER A 103 10.60 17.89 -11.31
CA SER A 103 10.85 16.45 -11.48
C SER A 103 9.72 15.56 -10.93
N MET A 104 8.96 16.05 -9.96
CA MET A 104 7.87 15.34 -9.29
C MET A 104 6.49 15.76 -9.80
N GLU A 105 6.38 16.78 -10.66
CA GLU A 105 5.09 17.28 -11.20
C GLU A 105 4.25 16.15 -11.83
N HIS A 106 4.90 15.17 -12.47
CA HIS A 106 4.19 14.03 -13.04
C HIS A 106 3.58 13.12 -11.98
N ASN A 107 4.33 12.81 -10.91
CA ASN A 107 3.83 11.99 -9.79
C ASN A 107 2.69 12.72 -9.07
N GLU A 108 2.85 14.02 -8.80
CA GLU A 108 1.79 14.84 -8.18
C GLU A 108 0.53 14.89 -9.06
N ALA A 109 0.68 15.10 -10.37
CA ALA A 109 -0.46 15.09 -11.29
C ALA A 109 -1.17 13.72 -11.31
N GLN A 110 -0.41 12.63 -11.19
CA GLN A 110 -0.95 11.29 -11.06
C GLN A 110 -1.69 11.09 -9.73
N HIS A 111 -1.17 11.55 -8.58
CA HIS A 111 -1.91 11.55 -7.31
C HIS A 111 -3.26 12.25 -7.44
N GLN A 112 -3.25 13.46 -8.03
CA GLN A 112 -4.46 14.27 -8.21
C GLN A 112 -5.48 13.58 -9.14
N SER A 113 -5.03 12.75 -10.08
CA SER A 113 -5.90 12.09 -11.07
C SER A 113 -6.91 11.12 -10.48
N PHE A 114 -6.66 10.59 -9.26
CA PHE A 114 -7.57 9.69 -8.56
C PHE A 114 -7.94 10.14 -7.14
N LEU A 115 -7.45 11.30 -6.69
CA LEU A 115 -7.69 11.82 -5.34
C LEU A 115 -9.18 12.00 -5.04
N LYS A 116 -9.95 12.46 -6.03
CA LYS A 116 -11.40 12.66 -5.89
C LYS A 116 -12.13 11.34 -5.65
N GLU A 117 -11.83 10.33 -6.45
CA GLU A 117 -12.41 8.98 -6.36
C GLU A 117 -12.03 8.33 -5.02
N LEU A 118 -10.77 8.49 -4.59
CA LEU A 118 -10.31 8.03 -3.27
C LEU A 118 -11.07 8.70 -2.13
N GLY A 119 -11.30 10.02 -2.20
CA GLY A 119 -12.10 10.75 -1.21
C GLY A 119 -13.55 10.24 -1.15
N GLN A 120 -14.17 9.98 -2.30
CA GLN A 120 -15.53 9.42 -2.37
C GLN A 120 -15.62 7.99 -1.80
N LEU A 121 -14.58 7.17 -2.00
CA LEU A 121 -14.50 5.84 -1.39
C LEU A 121 -14.43 5.96 0.14
N VAL A 122 -13.58 6.85 0.65
CA VAL A 122 -13.43 7.07 2.09
C VAL A 122 -14.74 7.55 2.72
N ASP A 123 -15.43 8.50 2.09
CA ASP A 123 -16.71 9.01 2.58
C ASP A 123 -17.78 7.92 2.57
N TYR A 124 -17.82 7.10 1.51
CA TYR A 124 -18.73 5.96 1.44
C TYR A 124 -18.47 4.97 2.59
N LEU A 125 -17.22 4.57 2.81
CA LEU A 125 -16.84 3.66 3.90
C LEU A 125 -17.15 4.24 5.29
N LYS A 126 -16.88 5.53 5.53
CA LYS A 126 -17.21 6.19 6.81
C LYS A 126 -18.70 6.24 7.10
N SER A 127 -19.53 6.33 6.05
CA SER A 127 -21.00 6.36 6.17
C SER A 127 -21.65 4.97 6.17
N ALA A 128 -20.87 3.92 5.91
CA ALA A 128 -21.38 2.58 5.68
C ALA A 128 -21.97 1.97 6.96
N ARG A 129 -23.10 1.28 6.79
CA ARG A 129 -23.75 0.48 7.82
C ARG A 129 -24.06 -0.91 7.26
N PRO A 130 -24.20 -1.96 8.10
CA PRO A 130 -24.48 -3.31 7.61
C PRO A 130 -25.69 -3.38 6.67
N GLU A 131 -26.71 -2.55 6.90
CA GLU A 131 -27.96 -2.55 6.13
C GLU A 131 -27.87 -1.75 4.82
N THR A 132 -26.87 -0.88 4.69
CA THR A 132 -26.76 0.06 3.55
C THR A 132 -25.49 -0.14 2.73
N PHE A 133 -24.56 -0.97 3.19
CA PHE A 133 -23.36 -1.28 2.45
C PHE A 133 -23.69 -2.16 1.24
N ASP A 134 -23.33 -1.66 0.08
CA ASP A 134 -23.43 -2.32 -1.21
C ASP A 134 -22.02 -2.63 -1.71
N ALA A 135 -21.69 -3.92 -1.77
CA ALA A 135 -20.41 -4.43 -2.26
C ALA A 135 -20.17 -4.08 -3.74
N THR A 136 -21.22 -4.03 -4.56
CA THR A 136 -21.11 -3.66 -5.98
C THR A 136 -20.74 -2.20 -6.11
N LYS A 137 -21.40 -1.32 -5.33
CA LYS A 137 -21.06 0.10 -5.29
C LYS A 137 -19.64 0.33 -4.78
N TYR A 138 -19.23 -0.38 -3.73
CA TYR A 138 -17.86 -0.34 -3.22
C TYR A 138 -16.84 -0.70 -4.31
N ARG A 139 -17.03 -1.84 -4.97
CA ARG A 139 -16.16 -2.31 -6.06
C ARG A 139 -16.08 -1.30 -7.20
N ALA A 140 -17.22 -0.75 -7.63
CA ALA A 140 -17.26 0.28 -8.67
C ALA A 140 -16.47 1.56 -8.30
N GLN A 141 -16.44 1.95 -7.02
CA GLN A 141 -15.62 3.08 -6.56
C GLN A 141 -14.13 2.76 -6.58
N VAL A 142 -13.74 1.52 -6.24
CA VAL A 142 -12.36 1.06 -6.37
C VAL A 142 -11.96 1.01 -7.85
N ASP A 143 -12.81 0.45 -8.71
CA ASP A 143 -12.57 0.35 -10.16
C ASP A 143 -12.32 1.71 -10.81
N ALA A 144 -13.03 2.75 -10.36
CA ALA A 144 -12.92 4.11 -10.89
C ALA A 144 -11.53 4.72 -10.72
N MET A 145 -10.74 4.27 -9.73
CA MET A 145 -9.38 4.75 -9.49
C MET A 145 -8.29 3.70 -9.73
N LEU A 146 -8.63 2.40 -9.77
CA LEU A 146 -7.66 1.31 -9.73
C LEU A 146 -6.56 1.45 -10.77
N LEU A 147 -6.92 1.71 -12.03
CA LEU A 147 -5.95 1.80 -13.11
C LEU A 147 -4.99 2.98 -12.92
N ALA A 148 -5.52 4.17 -12.62
CA ALA A 148 -4.72 5.37 -12.41
C ALA A 148 -3.78 5.22 -11.19
N MET A 149 -4.29 4.62 -10.11
CA MET A 149 -3.51 4.30 -8.93
C MET A 149 -2.34 3.36 -9.26
N VAL A 150 -2.58 2.20 -9.89
CA VAL A 150 -1.46 1.26 -10.16
C VAL A 150 -0.48 1.76 -11.22
N GLU A 151 -0.95 2.57 -12.17
CA GLU A 151 -0.11 3.25 -13.16
C GLU A 151 0.85 4.20 -12.45
N HIS A 152 0.33 5.05 -11.55
CA HIS A 152 1.14 5.92 -10.71
C HIS A 152 2.20 5.16 -9.90
N LEU A 153 1.77 4.16 -9.12
CA LEU A 153 2.68 3.37 -8.28
C LEU A 153 3.82 2.76 -9.13
N ALA A 154 3.52 2.34 -10.35
CA ALA A 154 4.54 1.79 -11.24
C ALA A 154 5.44 2.84 -11.88
N ASP A 155 4.91 3.98 -12.30
CA ASP A 155 5.65 5.05 -12.99
C ASP A 155 6.59 5.80 -12.04
N GLU A 156 6.20 5.99 -10.78
CA GLU A 156 7.05 6.62 -9.78
C GLU A 156 8.39 5.90 -9.61
N LEU A 157 8.43 4.57 -9.76
CA LEU A 157 9.65 3.77 -9.66
C LEU A 157 10.69 4.12 -10.75
N ASP A 158 10.25 4.63 -11.91
CA ASP A 158 11.18 5.12 -12.94
C ASP A 158 11.75 6.48 -12.56
N THR A 159 10.91 7.36 -11.98
CA THR A 159 11.32 8.68 -11.48
C THR A 159 12.33 8.55 -10.33
N LEU A 160 12.13 7.55 -9.46
CA LEU A 160 13.01 7.24 -8.32
C LEU A 160 14.10 6.21 -8.67
N ALA A 161 14.33 5.92 -9.95
CA ALA A 161 15.35 4.97 -10.35
C ALA A 161 16.76 5.47 -9.99
N PRO A 162 17.70 4.58 -9.61
CA PRO A 162 19.08 4.97 -9.28
C PRO A 162 19.76 5.76 -10.39
N SER A 163 19.49 5.42 -11.66
CA SER A 163 20.05 6.10 -12.83
C SER A 163 19.62 7.56 -12.92
N GLU A 164 18.45 7.91 -12.39
CA GLU A 164 17.92 9.27 -12.38
C GLU A 164 18.41 10.02 -11.14
N LEU A 165 18.28 9.41 -9.95
CA LEU A 165 18.68 10.03 -8.70
C LEU A 165 20.19 10.35 -8.64
N LEU A 166 21.04 9.44 -9.13
CA LEU A 166 22.50 9.62 -9.11
C LEU A 166 23.02 10.70 -10.06
N LYS A 167 22.19 11.25 -10.95
CA LYS A 167 22.55 12.45 -11.74
C LYS A 167 22.65 13.70 -10.88
N HIS A 168 21.98 13.71 -9.73
CA HIS A 168 21.80 14.92 -8.91
C HIS A 168 22.18 14.72 -7.44
N PHE A 169 22.14 13.50 -6.93
CA PHE A 169 22.42 13.19 -5.53
C PHE A 169 23.53 12.15 -5.41
N THR A 170 24.34 12.29 -4.36
CA THR A 170 25.28 11.24 -3.94
C THR A 170 24.58 10.16 -3.13
N GLU A 171 25.17 8.96 -3.05
CA GLU A 171 24.68 7.88 -2.18
C GLU A 171 24.49 8.31 -0.72
N LYS A 172 25.39 9.16 -0.21
CA LYS A 172 25.30 9.67 1.16
C LYS A 172 24.09 10.59 1.35
N GLU A 173 23.82 11.45 0.39
CA GLU A 173 22.64 12.32 0.43
C GLU A 173 21.36 11.48 0.34
N LEU A 174 21.31 10.50 -0.57
CA LEU A 174 20.17 9.59 -0.71
C LEU A 174 19.93 8.77 0.56
N ALA A 175 20.98 8.33 1.25
CA ALA A 175 20.84 7.65 2.53
C ALA A 175 20.15 8.54 3.58
N VAL A 176 20.53 9.82 3.65
CA VAL A 176 19.91 10.81 4.56
C VAL A 176 18.45 11.08 4.16
N ILE A 177 18.18 11.20 2.86
CA ILE A 177 16.82 11.41 2.34
C ILE A 177 15.93 10.22 2.70
N ASN A 178 16.38 8.99 2.43
CA ASN A 178 15.65 7.77 2.75
C ASN A 178 15.36 7.67 4.25
N GLU A 179 16.37 7.86 5.11
CA GLU A 179 16.18 7.82 6.57
C GLU A 179 15.17 8.88 7.06
N SER A 180 15.27 10.10 6.52
CA SER A 180 14.35 11.18 6.89
C SER A 180 12.91 10.90 6.45
N THR A 181 12.73 10.30 5.26
CA THR A 181 11.42 9.97 4.69
C THR A 181 10.79 8.81 5.46
N GLU A 182 11.55 7.76 5.75
CA GLU A 182 11.10 6.65 6.60
C GLU A 182 10.72 7.11 8.00
N LYS A 183 11.43 8.12 8.54
CA LYS A 183 11.06 8.72 9.83
C LYS A 183 9.73 9.46 9.73
N ALA A 184 9.56 10.31 8.71
CA ALA A 184 8.30 11.03 8.48
C ALA A 184 7.12 10.04 8.39
N ALA A 185 7.25 8.98 7.58
CA ALA A 185 6.22 7.94 7.44
C ALA A 185 5.81 7.31 8.78
N ARG A 186 6.76 7.06 9.69
CA ARG A 186 6.49 6.49 11.02
C ARG A 186 5.77 7.44 11.97
N ASP A 187 5.99 8.75 11.83
CA ASP A 187 5.41 9.75 12.73
C ASP A 187 3.92 10.02 12.42
N HIS A 188 3.43 9.64 11.24
CA HIS A 188 2.02 9.80 10.82
C HIS A 188 1.07 8.70 11.33
N GLU A 189 1.55 7.66 12.02
CA GLU A 189 0.81 6.40 12.12
C GLU A 189 0.74 5.77 13.53
N GLU A 190 -0.39 5.11 13.87
CA GLU A 190 -0.51 4.31 15.11
C GLU A 190 0.22 2.95 14.93
N PRO A 191 1.37 2.71 15.61
CA PRO A 191 2.23 1.56 15.29
C PRO A 191 1.56 0.20 15.49
N SER A 192 0.58 0.14 16.40
CA SER A 192 -0.18 -1.05 16.77
C SER A 192 -1.12 -1.55 15.68
N LYS A 193 -1.54 -0.67 14.75
CA LYS A 193 -2.34 -1.02 13.57
C LYS A 193 -1.46 -1.22 12.35
N MET A 194 -0.44 -0.37 12.20
CA MET A 194 0.33 -0.28 10.97
C MET A 194 1.33 -1.40 10.79
N LEU A 195 2.03 -1.85 11.85
CA LEU A 195 2.95 -2.96 11.70
C LEU A 195 2.24 -4.28 11.30
N PRO A 196 1.11 -4.70 11.93
CA PRO A 196 0.37 -5.85 11.46
C PRO A 196 -0.21 -5.69 10.04
N PHE A 197 -0.62 -4.47 9.65
CA PHE A 197 -1.11 -4.18 8.30
C PHE A 197 -0.02 -4.38 7.25
N ILE A 198 1.17 -3.82 7.48
CA ILE A 198 2.35 -3.99 6.62
C ILE A 198 2.73 -5.47 6.50
N LEU A 199 2.90 -6.16 7.64
CA LEU A 199 3.41 -7.53 7.65
C LEU A 199 2.46 -8.55 7.01
N GLN A 200 1.15 -8.37 7.16
CA GLN A 200 0.15 -9.35 6.69
C GLN A 200 -0.42 -9.00 5.31
N ASN A 201 -0.03 -7.87 4.71
CA ASN A 201 -0.28 -7.58 3.31
C ASN A 201 0.94 -7.89 2.42
N LEU A 202 1.96 -8.56 2.95
CA LEU A 202 3.08 -9.09 2.19
C LEU A 202 3.22 -10.60 2.41
N PRO A 203 3.79 -11.34 1.44
CA PRO A 203 4.06 -12.76 1.62
C PRO A 203 4.88 -13.02 2.90
N PRO A 204 4.58 -14.11 3.65
CA PRO A 204 5.36 -14.47 4.83
C PRO A 204 6.85 -14.59 4.52
N GLY A 205 7.70 -13.99 5.37
CA GLY A 205 9.15 -14.00 5.17
C GLY A 205 9.68 -12.92 4.22
N SER A 206 8.83 -12.00 3.76
CA SER A 206 9.27 -10.82 3.01
C SER A 206 10.36 -10.05 3.77
N PRO A 207 11.39 -9.53 3.08
CA PRO A 207 12.50 -8.79 3.70
C PRO A 207 12.09 -7.39 4.20
N PHE A 208 10.85 -6.98 3.95
CA PHE A 208 10.29 -5.69 4.31
C PHE A 208 9.21 -5.83 5.41
N PRO A 209 9.14 -4.90 6.39
CA PRO A 209 10.04 -3.77 6.60
C PRO A 209 11.41 -4.24 7.12
N PRO A 210 12.50 -3.50 6.84
CA PRO A 210 13.83 -3.83 7.36
C PRO A 210 13.89 -3.54 8.87
N ALA A 211 13.36 -4.48 9.65
CA ALA A 211 13.35 -4.41 11.10
C ALA A 211 14.02 -5.66 11.70
N PRO A 212 14.56 -5.57 12.95
CA PRO A 212 15.15 -6.72 13.61
C PRO A 212 14.17 -7.90 13.62
N LYS A 213 14.65 -9.13 13.38
CA LYS A 213 13.79 -10.33 13.28
C LYS A 213 12.88 -10.57 14.49
N PHE A 214 13.26 -10.07 15.68
CA PHE A 214 12.40 -10.11 16.87
C PHE A 214 11.19 -9.16 16.75
N VAL A 215 11.34 -8.01 16.11
CA VAL A 215 10.24 -7.05 15.88
C VAL A 215 9.24 -7.63 14.89
N THR A 216 9.71 -8.15 13.76
CA THR A 216 8.83 -8.71 12.72
C THR A 216 8.32 -10.11 13.06
N GLY A 217 9.07 -10.92 13.80
CA GLY A 217 8.72 -12.30 14.14
C GLY A 217 8.01 -12.49 15.49
N PHE A 218 8.18 -11.56 16.44
CA PHE A 218 7.57 -11.67 17.78
C PHE A 218 6.66 -10.49 18.11
N VAL A 219 7.16 -9.25 18.09
CA VAL A 219 6.40 -8.07 18.54
C VAL A 219 5.19 -7.79 17.64
N GLY A 220 5.36 -7.77 16.32
CA GLY A 220 4.27 -7.57 15.38
C GLY A 220 3.18 -8.66 15.51
N PRO A 221 3.51 -9.95 15.28
CA PRO A 221 2.53 -11.02 15.25
C PRO A 221 1.93 -11.41 16.61
N TRP A 222 2.59 -11.10 17.73
CA TRP A 222 2.18 -11.62 19.05
C TRP A 222 1.95 -10.56 20.13
N VAL A 223 2.36 -9.30 19.94
CA VAL A 223 2.09 -8.22 20.91
C VAL A 223 1.12 -7.20 20.33
N LEU A 224 1.43 -6.66 19.14
CA LEU A 224 0.58 -5.65 18.49
C LEU A 224 -0.65 -6.29 17.82
N TYR A 225 -0.53 -7.53 17.36
CA TYR A 225 -1.61 -8.31 16.76
C TYR A 225 -2.89 -8.34 17.60
N TRP A 226 -2.80 -8.52 18.92
CA TRP A 226 -3.97 -8.84 19.75
C TRP A 226 -4.97 -7.70 19.91
N LYS A 227 -4.50 -6.44 19.90
CA LYS A 227 -5.36 -5.26 20.09
C LYS A 227 -6.40 -5.12 18.97
N TYR A 228 -6.05 -5.54 17.76
CA TYR A 228 -6.86 -5.41 16.54
C TYR A 228 -7.02 -6.74 15.79
N ARG A 229 -6.89 -7.86 16.51
CA ARG A 229 -6.93 -9.21 15.92
C ARG A 229 -8.12 -9.46 14.97
N PRO A 230 -9.33 -8.91 15.18
CA PRO A 230 -10.45 -9.19 14.28
C PRO A 230 -10.27 -8.56 12.89
N LEU A 231 -9.51 -7.47 12.77
CA LEU A 231 -9.26 -6.80 11.48
C LEU A 231 -8.32 -7.63 10.60
N TRP A 232 -7.36 -8.32 11.22
CA TRP A 232 -6.26 -8.97 10.50
C TRP A 232 -6.67 -10.17 9.66
N LYS A 233 -7.86 -10.74 9.87
CA LYS A 233 -8.36 -11.83 9.03
C LYS A 233 -8.68 -11.40 7.60
N TYR A 234 -8.85 -10.10 7.36
CA TYR A 234 -9.07 -9.51 6.03
C TYR A 234 -7.78 -9.16 5.30
N THR A 235 -6.62 -9.42 5.89
CA THR A 235 -5.34 -9.18 5.21
C THR A 235 -5.09 -10.22 4.11
N THR A 236 -4.21 -9.91 3.17
CA THR A 236 -3.90 -10.82 2.05
C THR A 236 -3.22 -12.11 2.54
N TYR A 237 -2.34 -11.99 3.55
CA TYR A 237 -1.56 -13.07 4.15
C TYR A 237 -1.79 -13.11 5.67
N PRO A 238 -2.99 -13.50 6.13
CA PRO A 238 -3.33 -13.48 7.54
C PRO A 238 -2.51 -14.52 8.30
N SER A 239 -2.00 -14.14 9.48
CA SER A 239 -1.21 -15.05 10.33
C SER A 239 -2.01 -16.26 10.82
N LYS A 240 -3.34 -16.09 10.93
CA LYS A 240 -4.32 -17.14 11.24
C LYS A 240 -5.47 -17.01 10.25
N PRO A 241 -5.49 -17.79 9.15
CA PRO A 241 -6.59 -17.75 8.20
C PRO A 241 -7.87 -18.27 8.87
N VAL A 242 -8.88 -17.42 8.96
CA VAL A 242 -10.19 -17.76 9.55
C VAL A 242 -11.32 -17.66 8.51
N LEU A 243 -11.07 -17.00 7.37
CA LEU A 243 -11.98 -16.90 6.24
C LEU A 243 -11.57 -17.93 5.18
N SER A 244 -12.54 -18.59 4.53
CA SER A 244 -12.27 -19.58 3.49
C SER A 244 -11.88 -18.90 2.17
N ILE A 245 -10.80 -19.38 1.55
CA ILE A 245 -10.15 -18.90 0.30
C ILE A 245 -9.23 -17.71 0.58
N SER A 246 -7.91 -17.97 0.60
CA SER A 246 -6.90 -16.91 0.51
C SER A 246 -7.16 -16.10 -0.76
N VAL A 247 -7.12 -14.77 -0.67
CA VAL A 247 -7.18 -13.87 -1.82
C VAL A 247 -6.30 -14.45 -2.93
N PRO A 248 -6.80 -14.68 -4.17
CA PRO A 248 -6.00 -15.27 -5.23
C PRO A 248 -4.67 -14.53 -5.39
N GLU A 249 -3.57 -15.26 -5.59
CA GLU A 249 -2.20 -14.72 -5.67
C GLU A 249 -2.07 -13.59 -6.70
#